data_AF-A0A1F6NHT5-F1
#
_entry.id   AF-A0A1F6NHT5-F1
#
_cell.length_a   1.000
_cell.length_b   1.000
_cell.length_c   1.000
_cell.angle_alpha   90.00
_cell.angle_beta   90.00
_cell.angle_gamma   90.00
#
_symmetry.space_group_name_H-M   'P 1'
#
loop_
_entity.id
_entity.type
_entity.pdbx_description
1 polymer ?
#
loop_
_entity_poly.entity_id
_entity_poly.type
_entity_poly.pdbx_seq_one_letter_code
_entity_poly.pdbx_strand_id
1 'polypeptide(L)'
;MRSFKPIRIFWQDGVSRKQIELIISSVEYFLKIAGAGDRIKIVYGKSLDLEEYKYKALGKNRFGKISSLACLNDLLKINKEISDNYYILVATRDSFFFREDKKYLPAIGWGQSEGGGLVFVGNTADIYDEAFKKNVIAVTLYELKHVFEAPPKHCKDIKCTMYPSVNSEHTDIENKPFCETCLRDLRAYFEEANSIL
;
A
#
# COMPACT_ATOMS: atom_id res chain seq x y z
N MET A 1 8.27 -19.35 -15.54
CA MET A 1 8.42 -17.99 -14.94
C MET A 1 7.05 -17.42 -14.60
N ARG A 2 6.79 -17.13 -13.32
CA ARG A 2 5.60 -16.33 -12.95
C ARG A 2 5.84 -14.91 -13.48
N SER A 3 5.06 -14.48 -14.47
CA SER A 3 5.07 -13.07 -14.88
C SER A 3 4.44 -12.25 -13.76
N PHE A 4 5.22 -11.34 -13.17
CA PHE A 4 4.68 -10.44 -12.16
C PHE A 4 3.86 -9.35 -12.84
N LYS A 5 2.70 -9.06 -12.25
CA LYS A 5 1.85 -7.97 -12.69
C LYS A 5 2.56 -6.64 -12.41
N PRO A 6 2.41 -5.62 -13.27
CA PRO A 6 2.85 -4.28 -12.95
C PRO A 6 2.09 -3.72 -11.75
N ILE A 7 2.70 -2.78 -11.01
CA ILE A 7 2.00 -1.99 -9.98
C ILE A 7 1.52 -0.70 -10.62
N ARG A 8 0.20 -0.49 -10.67
CA ARG A 8 -0.40 0.77 -11.14
C ARG A 8 -0.78 1.63 -9.94
N ILE A 9 -0.24 2.85 -9.90
CA ILE A 9 -0.42 3.81 -8.80
C ILE A 9 -1.48 4.83 -9.19
N PHE A 10 -2.61 4.83 -8.49
CA PHE A 10 -3.65 5.84 -8.57
C PHE A 10 -3.53 6.82 -7.40
N TRP A 11 -4.15 7.99 -7.53
CA TRP A 11 -4.17 8.96 -6.45
C TRP A 11 -5.53 9.65 -6.36
N GLN A 12 -5.91 10.07 -5.16
CA GLN A 12 -7.10 10.87 -4.97
C GLN A 12 -6.92 12.27 -5.58
N ASP A 13 -7.99 12.85 -6.12
CA ASP A 13 -8.02 14.25 -6.53
C ASP A 13 -7.53 15.19 -5.40
N GLY A 14 -6.61 16.09 -5.76
CA GLY A 14 -5.97 17.01 -4.82
C GLY A 14 -4.74 16.46 -4.08
N VAL A 15 -4.35 15.20 -4.31
CA VAL A 15 -3.00 14.72 -3.95
C VAL A 15 -1.98 15.40 -4.85
N SER A 16 -0.95 16.00 -4.25
CA SER A 16 0.07 16.77 -4.99
C SER A 16 1.06 15.86 -5.71
N ARG A 17 1.72 16.40 -6.74
CA ARG A 17 2.79 15.70 -7.46
C ARG A 17 3.90 15.18 -6.54
N LYS A 18 4.32 15.96 -5.54
CA LYS A 18 5.35 15.54 -4.57
C LYS A 18 4.92 14.34 -3.72
N GLN A 19 3.64 14.27 -3.33
CA GLN A 19 3.09 13.12 -2.61
C GLN A 19 3.05 11.87 -3.52
N ILE A 20 2.72 12.03 -4.80
CA ILE A 20 2.76 10.94 -5.79
C ILE A 20 4.20 10.44 -5.97
N GLU A 21 5.16 11.36 -6.12
CA GLU A 21 6.59 11.05 -6.23
C GLU A 21 7.10 10.30 -5.00
N LEU A 22 6.66 10.66 -3.78
CA LEU A 22 7.01 9.94 -2.55
C LEU A 22 6.51 8.50 -2.55
N ILE A 23 5.26 8.27 -2.98
CA ILE A 23 4.71 6.90 -3.07
C ILE A 23 5.50 6.09 -4.10
N ILE A 24 5.80 6.67 -5.26
CA ILE A 24 6.58 6.00 -6.31
C ILE A 24 7.97 5.63 -5.80
N SER A 25 8.70 6.58 -5.20
CA SER A 25 10.03 6.29 -4.64
C SER A 25 9.97 5.23 -3.54
N SER A 26 8.89 5.17 -2.77
CA SER A 26 8.67 4.14 -1.74
C SER A 26 8.46 2.76 -2.37
N VAL A 27 7.70 2.68 -3.48
CA VAL A 27 7.51 1.44 -4.24
C VAL A 27 8.81 0.98 -4.90
N GLU A 28 9.56 1.90 -5.51
CA GLU A 28 10.88 1.61 -6.08
C GLU A 28 11.84 1.08 -5.01
N TYR A 29 11.86 1.72 -3.84
CA TYR A 29 12.65 1.27 -2.70
C TYR A 29 12.25 -0.14 -2.24
N PHE A 30 10.95 -0.39 -2.09
CA PHE A 30 10.41 -1.73 -1.76
C PHE A 30 10.88 -2.80 -2.74
N LEU A 31 10.71 -2.56 -4.05
CA LEU A 31 11.10 -3.52 -5.08
C LEU A 31 12.61 -3.73 -5.11
N LYS A 32 13.41 -2.68 -4.86
CA LYS A 32 14.87 -2.78 -4.77
C LYS A 32 15.30 -3.70 -3.62
N ILE A 33 14.79 -3.49 -2.41
CA ILE A 33 15.18 -4.31 -1.25
C ILE A 33 14.70 -5.77 -1.38
N ALA A 34 13.56 -5.96 -2.06
CA ALA A 34 12.99 -7.26 -2.38
C ALA A 34 13.69 -7.99 -3.54
N GLY A 35 14.62 -7.34 -4.26
CA GLY A 35 15.29 -7.94 -5.42
C GLY A 35 14.39 -8.12 -6.65
N ALA A 36 13.38 -7.24 -6.81
CA ALA A 36 12.36 -7.30 -7.84
C ALA A 36 12.24 -6.00 -8.69
N GLY A 37 13.16 -5.05 -8.53
CA GLY A 37 13.13 -3.74 -9.20
C GLY A 37 13.16 -3.81 -10.73
N ASP A 38 13.76 -4.85 -11.29
CA ASP A 38 13.82 -5.16 -12.73
C ASP A 38 12.66 -6.05 -13.21
N ARG A 39 11.87 -6.62 -12.28
CA ARG A 39 10.82 -7.60 -12.57
C ARG A 39 9.42 -7.00 -12.59
N ILE A 40 9.20 -5.92 -11.85
CA ILE A 40 7.89 -5.30 -11.70
C ILE A 40 7.97 -3.87 -12.21
N LYS A 41 7.22 -3.60 -13.28
CA LYS A 41 7.07 -2.24 -13.80
C LYS A 41 6.11 -1.45 -12.91
N ILE A 42 6.51 -0.23 -12.57
CA ILE A 42 5.63 0.77 -11.96
C ILE A 42 4.95 1.57 -13.07
N VAL A 43 3.63 1.71 -13.00
CA VAL A 43 2.81 2.40 -13.98
C VAL A 43 2.05 3.54 -13.30
N TYR A 44 2.13 4.73 -13.87
CA TYR A 44 1.30 5.85 -13.45
C TYR A 44 -0.14 5.57 -13.85
N GLY A 45 -1.03 5.61 -12.87
CA GLY A 45 -2.47 5.61 -13.09
C GLY A 45 -2.97 7.01 -13.40
N LYS A 46 -4.15 7.32 -12.88
CA LYS A 46 -4.80 8.61 -12.99
C LYS A 46 -5.33 9.06 -11.63
N SER A 47 -5.73 10.31 -11.55
CA SER A 47 -6.48 10.79 -10.40
C SER A 47 -7.86 10.14 -10.34
N LEU A 48 -8.37 9.97 -9.12
CA LEU A 48 -9.66 9.36 -8.83
C LEU A 48 -10.45 10.31 -7.93
N ASP A 49 -11.73 10.49 -8.26
CA ASP A 49 -12.71 10.98 -7.31
C ASP A 49 -13.08 9.83 -6.37
N LEU A 50 -12.75 9.99 -5.08
CA LEU A 50 -13.03 8.99 -4.05
C LEU A 50 -14.20 9.38 -3.15
N GLU A 51 -14.90 10.47 -3.46
CA GLU A 51 -15.96 11.04 -2.61
C GLU A 51 -17.10 10.04 -2.43
N GLU A 52 -17.47 9.31 -3.49
CA GLU A 52 -18.51 8.28 -3.42
C GLU A 52 -18.22 7.18 -2.37
N TYR A 53 -16.95 6.86 -2.09
CA TYR A 53 -16.57 5.83 -1.13
C TYR A 53 -16.72 6.27 0.33
N LYS A 54 -16.94 7.57 0.57
CA LYS A 54 -17.39 8.06 1.88
C LYS A 54 -18.86 7.70 2.10
N TYR A 55 -19.69 7.69 1.05
CA TYR A 55 -21.13 7.47 1.16
C TYR A 55 -21.55 6.02 0.94
N LYS A 56 -20.78 5.22 0.17
CA LYS A 56 -21.04 3.79 -0.09
C LYS A 56 -21.07 2.93 1.19
N ALA A 57 -20.52 3.41 2.30
CA ALA A 57 -20.70 2.80 3.61
C ALA A 57 -22.07 3.17 4.25
N LEU A 58 -23.13 2.74 3.57
CA LEU A 58 -24.54 2.61 3.98
C LEU A 58 -24.91 3.34 5.30
N GLY A 59 -25.32 4.60 5.19
CA GLY A 59 -26.13 5.31 6.21
C GLY A 59 -25.50 5.56 7.59
N LYS A 60 -24.24 5.16 7.81
CA LYS A 60 -23.58 5.20 9.13
C LYS A 60 -22.16 5.77 9.12
N ASN A 61 -21.63 6.16 7.96
CA ASN A 61 -20.37 6.89 7.92
C ASN A 61 -20.55 8.34 8.36
N ARG A 62 -20.62 8.56 9.67
CA ARG A 62 -20.71 9.89 10.28
C ARG A 62 -19.37 10.63 10.30
N PHE A 63 -18.31 10.04 9.75
CA PHE A 63 -16.94 10.52 9.92
C PHE A 63 -16.32 11.12 8.65
N GLY A 64 -17.00 11.05 7.50
CA GLY A 64 -16.48 11.59 6.24
C GLY A 64 -15.23 10.86 5.73
N LYS A 65 -15.00 9.61 6.16
CA LYS A 65 -13.81 8.81 5.85
C LYS A 65 -14.06 7.85 4.69
N ILE A 66 -13.05 7.55 3.89
CA ILE A 66 -13.20 6.58 2.78
C ILE A 66 -13.34 5.16 3.35
N SER A 67 -14.24 4.34 2.79
CA SER A 67 -14.25 2.89 3.08
C SER A 67 -13.16 2.20 2.26
N SER A 68 -12.09 1.72 2.92
CA SER A 68 -10.94 1.10 2.23
C SER A 68 -11.35 -0.12 1.41
N LEU A 69 -12.20 -0.98 1.99
CA LEU A 69 -12.69 -2.19 1.35
C LEU A 69 -13.54 -1.90 0.11
N ALA A 70 -14.47 -0.93 0.20
CA ALA A 70 -15.32 -0.57 -0.94
C ALA A 70 -14.50 0.02 -2.08
N CYS A 71 -13.57 0.93 -1.76
CA CYS A 71 -12.66 1.53 -2.73
C CYS A 71 -11.81 0.49 -3.45
N LEU A 72 -11.16 -0.41 -2.69
CA LEU A 72 -10.27 -1.40 -3.29
C LEU A 72 -11.03 -2.43 -4.13
N ASN A 73 -12.18 -2.91 -3.66
CA ASN A 73 -12.98 -3.89 -4.38
C ASN A 73 -13.48 -3.36 -5.73
N ASP A 74 -13.98 -2.12 -5.77
CA ASP A 74 -14.45 -1.51 -7.02
C ASP A 74 -13.29 -1.32 -8.00
N LEU A 75 -12.13 -0.85 -7.53
CA LEU A 75 -10.94 -0.70 -8.38
C LEU A 75 -10.40 -2.04 -8.88
N LEU A 76 -10.39 -3.08 -8.04
CA LEU A 76 -9.99 -4.42 -8.44
C LEU A 76 -10.95 -5.03 -9.45
N LYS A 77 -12.26 -4.75 -9.34
CA LYS A 77 -13.26 -5.18 -10.32
C LYS A 77 -13.03 -4.52 -11.67
N ILE A 78 -12.88 -3.19 -11.69
CA ILE A 78 -12.56 -2.42 -12.90
C ILE A 78 -11.25 -2.93 -13.54
N ASN A 79 -10.21 -3.17 -12.73
CA ASN A 79 -8.93 -3.69 -13.20
C ASN A 79 -9.03 -5.10 -13.85
N LYS A 80 -9.93 -5.96 -13.36
CA LYS A 80 -10.21 -7.26 -13.99
C LYS A 80 -10.92 -7.11 -15.34
N GLU A 81 -11.81 -6.13 -15.46
CA GLU A 81 -12.59 -5.88 -16.68
C GLU A 81 -11.73 -5.29 -17.82
N ILE A 82 -10.68 -4.52 -17.51
CA ILE A 82 -9.82 -3.85 -18.51
C ILE A 82 -8.69 -4.78 -19.05
N SER A 83 -8.66 -6.06 -18.68
CA SER A 83 -7.67 -7.08 -19.13
C SER A 83 -6.19 -6.81 -18.80
N ASP A 84 -5.84 -5.62 -18.30
CA ASP A 84 -4.45 -5.22 -18.08
C ASP A 84 -3.79 -5.83 -16.81
N ASN A 85 -4.59 -6.45 -15.92
CA ASN A 85 -4.15 -7.24 -14.76
C ASN A 85 -3.00 -6.62 -13.92
N TYR A 86 -3.25 -5.51 -13.24
CA TYR A 86 -2.27 -4.86 -12.34
C TYR A 86 -2.39 -5.29 -10.86
N TYR A 87 -1.32 -5.11 -10.09
CA TYR A 87 -1.45 -4.76 -8.67
C TYR A 87 -1.83 -3.29 -8.54
N ILE A 88 -2.74 -2.95 -7.64
CA ILE A 88 -3.22 -1.57 -7.47
C ILE A 88 -2.61 -0.95 -6.22
N LEU A 89 -2.13 0.29 -6.29
CA LEU A 89 -1.84 1.09 -5.11
C LEU A 89 -2.56 2.43 -5.23
N VAL A 90 -3.24 2.87 -4.18
CA VAL A 90 -3.97 4.15 -4.18
C VAL A 90 -3.43 5.06 -3.09
N ALA A 91 -2.94 6.23 -3.48
CA ALA A 91 -2.58 7.29 -2.55
C ALA A 91 -3.81 8.15 -2.22
N THR A 92 -4.18 8.27 -0.95
CA THR A 92 -5.36 9.05 -0.51
C THR A 92 -4.96 10.17 0.43
N ARG A 93 -5.51 11.38 0.23
CA ARG A 93 -5.35 12.48 1.20
C ARG A 93 -6.39 12.42 2.31
N ASP A 94 -7.53 11.78 2.05
CA ASP A 94 -8.56 11.59 3.06
C ASP A 94 -8.27 10.34 3.87
N SER A 95 -8.51 10.44 5.18
CA SER A 95 -8.43 9.29 6.06
C SER A 95 -9.48 8.25 5.69
N PHE A 96 -9.14 6.97 5.87
CA PHE A 96 -10.04 5.86 5.62
C PHE A 96 -10.23 4.99 6.86
N PHE A 97 -11.17 4.06 6.76
CA PHE A 97 -11.45 3.08 7.79
C PHE A 97 -11.64 1.71 7.15
N PHE A 98 -11.43 0.67 7.96
CA PHE A 98 -11.86 -0.69 7.67
C PHE A 98 -12.85 -1.16 8.73
N ARG A 99 -13.54 -2.27 8.44
CA ARG A 99 -14.51 -2.87 9.35
C ARG A 99 -13.96 -4.21 9.85
N GLU A 100 -13.81 -4.31 11.16
CA GLU A 100 -13.39 -5.52 11.87
C GLU A 100 -14.35 -5.76 13.03
N ASP A 101 -14.86 -6.99 13.18
CA ASP A 101 -15.80 -7.38 14.24
C ASP A 101 -16.96 -6.39 14.45
N LYS A 102 -17.52 -5.91 13.34
CA LYS A 102 -18.60 -4.90 13.28
C LYS A 102 -18.21 -3.48 13.77
N LYS A 103 -16.96 -3.25 14.17
CA LYS A 103 -16.40 -1.92 14.52
C LYS A 103 -15.77 -1.27 13.29
N TYR A 104 -15.77 0.05 13.27
CA TYR A 104 -15.08 0.86 12.26
C TYR A 104 -13.79 1.40 12.86
N LEU A 105 -12.66 0.96 12.33
CA LEU A 105 -11.34 1.33 12.84
C LEU A 105 -10.65 2.27 11.84
N PRO A 106 -10.05 3.38 12.28
CA PRO A 106 -9.26 4.22 11.41
C PRO A 106 -8.06 3.43 10.88
N ALA A 107 -7.69 3.70 9.64
CA ALA A 107 -6.50 3.14 9.05
C ALA A 107 -5.71 4.22 8.31
N ILE A 108 -4.39 4.05 8.34
CA ILE A 108 -3.43 4.84 7.56
C ILE A 108 -2.95 4.05 6.32
N GLY A 109 -3.19 2.74 6.29
CA GLY A 109 -2.88 1.82 5.20
C GLY A 109 -3.87 0.66 5.15
N TRP A 110 -4.07 0.05 3.98
CA TRP A 110 -4.80 -1.20 3.82
C TRP A 110 -4.31 -1.99 2.60
N GLY A 111 -3.68 -3.15 2.81
CA GLY A 111 -3.19 -4.05 1.77
C GLY A 111 -4.01 -5.34 1.70
N GLN A 112 -4.35 -5.75 0.48
CA GLN A 112 -5.03 -7.00 0.17
C GLN A 112 -4.13 -7.87 -0.71
N SER A 113 -3.85 -9.09 -0.23
CA SER A 113 -3.03 -10.08 -0.94
C SER A 113 -3.44 -10.25 -2.39
N GLU A 114 -2.43 -10.27 -3.26
CA GLU A 114 -2.53 -10.45 -4.72
C GLU A 114 -3.42 -9.43 -5.47
N GLY A 115 -3.91 -8.40 -4.77
CA GLY A 115 -4.79 -7.38 -5.32
C GLY A 115 -4.13 -6.01 -5.33
N GLY A 116 -3.96 -5.41 -4.17
CA GLY A 116 -3.49 -4.03 -4.07
C GLY A 116 -3.66 -3.43 -2.68
N GLY A 117 -3.39 -2.13 -2.55
CA GLY A 117 -3.56 -1.45 -1.29
C GLY A 117 -3.87 0.05 -1.40
N LEU A 118 -4.16 0.64 -0.25
CA LEU A 118 -4.40 2.07 -0.06
C LEU A 118 -3.39 2.61 0.96
N VAL A 119 -2.90 3.82 0.74
CA VAL A 119 -1.97 4.51 1.64
C VAL A 119 -2.44 5.94 1.84
N PHE A 120 -2.55 6.36 3.10
CA PHE A 120 -2.85 7.73 3.48
C PHE A 120 -1.59 8.61 3.34
N VAL A 121 -1.68 9.67 2.56
CA VAL A 121 -0.59 10.62 2.28
C VAL A 121 -0.84 12.02 2.84
N GLY A 122 -1.93 12.21 3.59
CA GLY A 122 -2.24 13.47 4.26
C GLY A 122 -2.47 14.66 3.33
N ASN A 123 -2.39 15.85 3.89
CA ASN A 123 -2.50 17.12 3.17
C ASN A 123 -1.19 17.46 2.46
N THR A 124 -1.27 18.35 1.46
CA THR A 124 -0.09 18.77 0.68
C THR A 124 1.00 19.40 1.55
N ALA A 125 0.67 20.05 2.66
CA ALA A 125 1.66 20.63 3.57
C ALA A 125 2.46 19.55 4.33
N ASP A 126 1.87 18.38 4.57
CA ASP A 126 2.46 17.32 5.39
C ASP A 126 3.69 16.70 4.73
N ILE A 127 3.83 16.82 3.40
CA ILE A 127 5.01 16.34 2.64
C ILE A 127 6.31 17.03 3.04
N TYR A 128 6.24 18.18 3.71
CA TYR A 128 7.42 18.92 4.18
C TYR A 128 7.86 18.50 5.60
N ASP A 129 7.05 17.72 6.30
CA ASP A 129 7.40 17.13 7.59
C ASP A 129 8.16 15.80 7.36
N GLU A 130 9.40 15.72 7.84
CA GLU A 130 10.24 14.53 7.68
C GLU A 130 9.69 13.30 8.42
N ALA A 131 9.10 13.49 9.60
CA ALA A 131 8.51 12.39 10.36
C ALA A 131 7.26 11.85 9.63
N PHE A 132 6.43 12.75 9.10
CA PHE A 132 5.29 12.37 8.28
C PHE A 132 5.70 11.61 7.03
N LYS A 133 6.70 12.11 6.29
CA LYS A 133 7.25 11.40 5.11
C LYS A 133 7.74 10.01 5.46
N LYS A 134 8.51 9.86 6.54
CA LYS A 134 8.99 8.56 7.01
C LYS A 134 7.82 7.62 7.33
N ASN A 135 6.77 8.13 7.96
CA ASN A 135 5.57 7.34 8.23
C ASN A 135 4.86 6.88 6.95
N VAL A 136 4.72 7.76 5.95
CA VAL A 136 4.13 7.39 4.64
C VAL A 136 4.96 6.31 3.95
N ILE A 137 6.30 6.41 3.97
CA ILE A 137 7.19 5.37 3.42
C ILE A 137 6.94 4.06 4.16
N ALA A 138 6.99 4.07 5.50
CA ALA A 138 6.80 2.86 6.32
C ALA A 138 5.47 2.17 6.03
N VAL A 139 4.36 2.93 5.99
CA VAL A 139 3.03 2.40 5.66
C VAL A 139 3.01 1.84 4.24
N THR A 140 3.63 2.52 3.27
CA THR A 140 3.70 2.01 1.89
C THR A 140 4.42 0.67 1.83
N LEU A 141 5.56 0.54 2.50
CA LEU A 141 6.31 -0.72 2.57
C LEU A 141 5.50 -1.83 3.27
N TYR A 142 4.79 -1.48 4.35
CA TYR A 142 3.93 -2.38 5.10
C TYR A 142 2.80 -2.96 4.24
N GLU A 143 2.04 -2.09 3.57
CA GLU A 143 0.90 -2.54 2.77
C GLU A 143 1.35 -3.29 1.52
N LEU A 144 2.46 -2.90 0.90
CA LEU A 144 3.02 -3.66 -0.22
C LEU A 144 3.45 -5.07 0.22
N LYS A 145 4.04 -5.22 1.40
CA LYS A 145 4.37 -6.55 1.92
C LYS A 145 3.11 -7.42 2.12
N HIS A 146 2.01 -6.84 2.59
CA HIS A 146 0.71 -7.53 2.65
C HIS A 146 0.17 -7.92 1.26
N VAL A 147 0.34 -7.07 0.25
CA VAL A 147 -0.05 -7.38 -1.14
C VAL A 147 0.73 -8.58 -1.70
N PHE A 148 2.02 -8.67 -1.39
CA PHE A 148 2.91 -9.73 -1.87
C PHE A 148 3.05 -10.92 -0.91
N GLU A 149 2.15 -11.06 0.07
CA GLU A 149 2.15 -12.18 1.00
C GLU A 149 0.74 -12.79 1.11
N ALA A 150 0.66 -14.13 1.09
CA ALA A 150 -0.59 -14.86 1.25
C ALA A 150 -0.38 -16.08 2.17
N PRO A 151 -1.03 -16.13 3.35
CA PRO A 151 -1.82 -15.08 3.99
C PRO A 151 -0.94 -13.94 4.54
N PRO A 152 -1.43 -12.70 4.63
CA PRO A 152 -0.73 -11.58 5.26
C PRO A 152 -0.31 -11.87 6.70
N LYS A 153 0.90 -11.48 7.11
CA LYS A 153 1.40 -11.69 8.48
C LYS A 153 2.03 -10.45 9.07
N HIS A 154 1.71 -10.18 10.33
CA HIS A 154 2.42 -9.17 11.12
C HIS A 154 3.65 -9.76 11.79
N CYS A 155 4.69 -8.93 11.93
CA CYS A 155 5.91 -9.27 12.65
C CYS A 155 5.77 -8.91 14.14
N LYS A 156 6.47 -9.64 15.00
CA LYS A 156 6.55 -9.34 16.44
C LYS A 156 7.70 -8.41 16.81
N ASP A 157 8.64 -8.20 15.89
CA ASP A 157 9.78 -7.31 16.09
C ASP A 157 9.36 -5.86 15.86
N ILE A 158 9.43 -5.04 16.91
CA ILE A 158 9.06 -3.62 16.90
C ILE A 158 9.93 -2.78 15.94
N LYS A 159 11.13 -3.27 15.58
CA LYS A 159 12.03 -2.61 14.62
C LYS A 159 11.76 -3.01 13.18
N CYS A 160 10.80 -3.90 12.93
CA CYS A 160 10.37 -4.30 11.60
C CYS A 160 9.16 -3.48 11.17
N THR A 161 9.16 -2.99 9.93
CA THR A 161 8.01 -2.31 9.33
C THR A 161 6.73 -3.10 9.51
N MET A 162 6.79 -4.45 9.44
CA MET A 162 5.63 -5.34 9.60
C MET A 162 5.07 -5.46 11.03
N TYR A 163 5.59 -4.71 12.00
CA TYR A 163 4.97 -4.62 13.32
C TYR A 163 3.55 -4.00 13.23
N PRO A 164 2.54 -4.52 13.95
CA PRO A 164 1.14 -4.09 13.78
C PRO A 164 0.90 -2.59 13.98
N SER A 165 1.66 -1.96 14.87
CA SER A 165 1.63 -0.51 15.07
C SER A 165 2.76 0.11 14.28
N VAL A 166 2.59 0.23 12.95
CA VAL A 166 3.59 0.83 12.06
C VAL A 166 4.04 2.17 12.66
N ASN A 167 5.28 2.19 13.17
CA ASN A 167 5.88 3.36 13.78
C ASN A 167 7.28 3.55 13.19
N SER A 168 7.45 4.63 12.44
CA SER A 168 8.72 5.02 11.85
C SER A 168 9.79 5.40 12.88
N GLU A 169 9.42 5.70 14.12
CA GLU A 169 10.37 6.10 15.17
C GLU A 169 11.28 4.97 15.64
N HIS A 170 10.81 3.72 15.52
CA HIS A 170 11.55 2.54 15.99
C HIS A 170 12.15 1.69 14.86
N THR A 171 11.82 2.03 13.62
CA THR A 171 12.24 1.30 12.42
C THR A 171 13.25 2.12 11.65
N ASP A 172 14.42 1.54 11.35
CA ASP A 172 15.37 2.14 10.40
C ASP A 172 14.86 1.91 8.98
N ILE A 173 13.90 2.73 8.57
CA ILE A 173 13.22 2.61 7.27
C ILE A 173 14.21 2.75 6.11
N GLU A 174 15.28 3.52 6.28
CA GLU A 174 16.24 3.84 5.22
C GLU A 174 17.17 2.66 4.94
N ASN A 175 17.64 1.96 5.97
CA ASN A 175 18.67 0.92 5.82
C ASN A 175 18.19 -0.50 6.13
N LYS A 176 17.27 -0.66 7.08
CA LYS A 176 16.79 -1.97 7.55
C LYS A 176 15.28 -1.95 7.85
N PRO A 177 14.42 -1.71 6.85
CA PRO A 177 12.98 -1.59 7.06
C PRO A 177 12.33 -2.91 7.49
N PHE A 178 12.90 -4.06 7.14
CA PHE A 178 12.38 -5.37 7.51
C PHE A 178 13.40 -6.14 8.35
N CYS A 179 12.93 -6.92 9.32
CA CYS A 179 13.77 -7.91 9.98
C CYS A 179 14.20 -8.99 8.97
N GLU A 180 15.24 -9.75 9.31
CA GLU A 180 15.83 -10.74 8.41
C GLU A 180 14.83 -11.78 7.91
N THR A 181 13.93 -12.23 8.79
CA THR A 181 12.86 -13.17 8.43
C THR A 181 11.88 -12.56 7.42
N CYS A 182 11.34 -11.37 7.70
CA CYS A 182 10.38 -10.72 6.80
C CYS A 182 11.00 -10.38 5.44
N LEU A 183 12.26 -9.96 5.41
CA LEU A 183 12.97 -9.66 4.16
C LEU A 183 13.28 -10.93 3.36
N ARG A 184 13.72 -12.00 4.02
CA ARG A 184 13.96 -13.29 3.37
C ARG A 184 12.67 -13.84 2.76
N ASP A 185 11.58 -13.84 3.50
CA ASP A 185 10.30 -14.36 3.04
C ASP A 185 9.74 -13.51 1.87
N LEU A 186 9.96 -12.18 1.90
CA LEU A 186 9.64 -11.29 0.78
C LEU A 186 10.46 -11.61 -0.48
N ARG A 187 11.78 -11.82 -0.34
CA ARG A 187 12.66 -12.19 -1.46
C ARG A 187 12.28 -13.54 -2.02
N ALA A 188 12.01 -14.53 -1.17
CA ALA A 188 11.59 -15.86 -1.57
C ALA A 188 10.32 -15.81 -2.43
N TYR A 189 9.33 -14.98 -2.10
CA TYR A 189 8.15 -14.78 -2.94
C TYR A 189 8.50 -14.37 -4.38
N PHE A 190 9.49 -13.48 -4.54
CA PHE A 190 9.93 -13.03 -5.86
C PHE A 190 10.92 -14.00 -6.54
N GLU A 191 11.61 -14.85 -5.78
CA GLU A 191 12.56 -15.86 -6.26
C GLU A 191 11.89 -17.19 -6.65
N GLU A 192 10.93 -17.72 -5.89
CA GLU A 192 10.21 -18.97 -6.18
C GLU A 192 9.44 -18.91 -7.52
N ALA A 193 9.17 -17.71 -8.02
CA ALA A 193 8.72 -17.48 -9.39
C ALA A 193 9.68 -18.02 -10.49
N ASN A 194 10.94 -18.30 -10.15
CA ASN A 194 12.00 -18.79 -11.03
C ASN A 194 12.27 -20.31 -10.92
N SER A 195 11.86 -20.98 -9.85
CA SER A 195 12.28 -22.38 -9.57
C SER A 195 11.38 -23.46 -10.15
N ILE A 196 10.33 -23.09 -10.91
CA ILE A 196 9.58 -24.03 -11.75
C ILE A 196 10.15 -23.97 -13.17
N LEU A 197 11.28 -24.64 -13.36
CA LEU A 197 11.85 -25.08 -14.63
C LEU A 197 12.40 -26.49 -14.44
#